data_AF-A0A914GBX6-F1
#
_entry.id   AF-A0A914GBX6-F1
#
_cell.length_a   1.000
_cell.length_b   1.000
_cell.length_c   1.000
_cell.angle_alpha   90.00
_cell.angle_beta   90.00
_cell.angle_gamma   90.00
#
_symmetry.space_group_name_H-M   'P 1'
#
loop_
_entity.id
_entity.type
_entity.pdbx_description
1 polymer ?
#
loop_
_entity_poly.entity_id
_entity_poly.type
_entity_poly.pdbx_seq_one_letter_code
_entity_poly.pdbx_strand_id
1 'polypeptide(L)'
;MGKDIASWTQVCMKCFAHRSHVRDRPPLNPISTVMPMEIVGMDIAEMPRINVAVEWADSLPFALFAYNTVPHEATNETPSFLLHGVDPFTPSKIDPEKAPTKYHVDIDEYKHQVLENLYAAQAFVRDTLTNYREQMQKEYNARKRTRETTIRVGDLVYVELPNERAKNALSKLASR
;
A
#
# COMPACT_ATOMS: atom_id res chain seq x y z
N MET A 1 29.53 -24.30 -33.80
CA MET A 1 28.33 -23.91 -34.58
C MET A 1 27.12 -23.58 -33.71
N GLY A 2 26.49 -24.52 -33.00
CA GLY A 2 25.28 -24.19 -32.21
C GLY A 2 25.49 -23.13 -31.12
N LYS A 3 26.64 -23.17 -30.43
CA LYS A 3 27.02 -22.19 -29.41
C LYS A 3 27.32 -20.79 -29.99
N ASP A 4 27.90 -20.73 -31.19
CA ASP A 4 28.23 -19.46 -31.86
C ASP A 4 26.97 -18.78 -32.42
N ILE A 5 26.01 -19.57 -32.91
CA ILE A 5 24.70 -19.07 -33.33
C ILE A 5 23.92 -18.57 -32.10
N ALA A 6 23.99 -19.27 -30.97
CA ALA A 6 23.36 -18.84 -29.73
C ALA A 6 23.98 -17.53 -29.19
N SER A 7 25.31 -17.40 -29.21
CA SER A 7 25.99 -16.16 -28.77
C SER A 7 25.68 -15.00 -29.72
N TRP A 8 25.69 -15.23 -31.04
CA TRP A 8 25.41 -14.18 -32.03
C TRP A 8 23.95 -13.71 -32.00
N THR A 9 23.01 -14.63 -31.81
CA THR A 9 21.58 -14.29 -31.70
C THR A 9 21.21 -13.60 -30.39
N GLN A 10 22.03 -13.71 -29.33
CA GLN A 10 21.90 -12.93 -28.10
C GLN A 10 22.45 -11.49 -28.24
N VAL A 11 23.45 -11.28 -29.09
CA VAL A 11 24.10 -9.96 -29.31
C VAL A 11 23.42 -9.15 -30.42
N CYS A 12 22.76 -9.80 -31.38
CA CYS A 12 22.12 -9.12 -32.50
C CYS A 12 20.89 -8.29 -32.08
N MET A 13 21.02 -6.96 -32.10
CA MET A 13 19.94 -6.02 -31.74
C MET A 13 18.64 -6.21 -32.55
N LYS A 14 18.74 -6.56 -33.84
CA LYS A 14 17.54 -6.78 -34.69
C LYS A 14 16.74 -8.00 -34.22
N CYS A 15 17.43 -9.09 -33.86
CA CYS A 15 16.82 -10.30 -33.35
C CYS A 15 16.26 -10.09 -31.94
N PHE A 16 16.98 -9.38 -31.08
CA PHE A 16 16.51 -9.00 -29.74
C PHE A 16 15.18 -8.23 -29.79
N ALA A 17 15.08 -7.23 -30.68
CA ALA A 17 13.85 -6.44 -30.87
C ALA A 17 12.66 -7.26 -31.44
N HIS A 18 12.92 -8.39 -32.11
CA HIS A 18 11.87 -9.22 -32.70
C HIS A 18 11.38 -10.38 -31.83
N ARG A 19 12.13 -10.79 -30.80
CA ARG A 19 11.73 -11.86 -29.87
C ARG A 19 10.46 -11.47 -29.09
N SER A 20 9.63 -12.45 -28.73
CA SER A 20 8.58 -12.24 -27.73
C SER A 20 9.23 -12.05 -26.37
N HIS A 21 8.94 -10.93 -25.72
CA HIS A 21 9.52 -10.60 -24.42
C HIS A 21 8.67 -11.22 -23.31
N VAL A 22 9.31 -11.86 -22.33
CA VAL A 22 8.65 -12.15 -21.06
C VAL A 22 8.59 -10.82 -20.31
N ARG A 23 7.42 -10.43 -19.83
CA ARG A 23 7.31 -9.25 -18.94
C ARG A 23 7.92 -9.65 -17.60
N ASP A 24 9.19 -9.35 -17.41
CA ASP A 24 9.83 -9.46 -16.10
C ASP A 24 9.24 -8.36 -15.22
N ARG A 25 8.33 -8.78 -14.34
CA ARG A 25 7.79 -7.92 -13.29
C ARG A 25 8.74 -8.03 -12.10
N PRO A 26 9.23 -6.90 -11.55
CA PRO A 26 10.08 -6.95 -10.38
C PRO A 26 9.30 -7.45 -9.16
N PRO A 27 10.00 -8.06 -8.18
CA PRO A 27 9.37 -8.42 -6.91
C PRO A 27 8.80 -7.19 -6.24
N LEU A 28 7.65 -7.36 -5.57
CA LEU A 28 7.14 -6.30 -4.72
C LEU A 28 8.15 -6.06 -3.60
N ASN A 29 8.58 -4.81 -3.45
CA ASN A 29 9.35 -4.38 -2.30
C ASN A 29 8.40 -3.71 -1.31
N PRO A 30 8.04 -4.35 -0.18
CA PRO A 30 7.11 -3.78 0.78
C PRO A 30 7.64 -2.48 1.38
N ILE A 31 6.75 -1.51 1.61
CA ILE A 31 7.10 -0.29 2.34
C ILE A 31 7.30 -0.68 3.81
N SER A 32 8.49 -0.43 4.33
CA SER A 32 8.77 -0.55 5.76
C SER A 32 8.35 0.72 6.49
N THR A 33 7.52 0.58 7.52
CA THR A 33 7.19 1.67 8.45
C THR A 33 7.64 1.28 9.86
N VAL A 34 8.10 2.26 10.63
CA VAL A 34 8.49 2.08 12.03
C VAL A 34 7.30 2.20 12.98
N MET A 35 6.25 2.92 12.54
CA MET A 35 5.01 3.08 13.30
C MET A 35 3.79 2.64 12.48
N PRO A 36 2.72 2.16 13.14
CA PRO A 36 1.41 2.02 12.50
C PRO A 36 0.94 3.37 11.96
N MET A 37 0.33 3.38 10.78
CA MET A 37 -0.24 4.58 10.15
C MET A 37 0.76 5.74 9.88
N GLU A 38 2.06 5.47 9.90
CA GLU A 38 3.11 6.47 9.57
C GLU A 38 2.99 6.99 8.13
N ILE A 39 2.62 6.11 7.21
CA ILE A 39 2.40 6.43 5.80
C ILE A 39 1.04 5.89 5.41
N VAL A 40 0.17 6.79 4.94
CA VAL A 40 -1.16 6.46 4.44
C VAL A 40 -1.27 6.98 3.01
N GLY A 41 -1.43 6.07 2.05
CA GLY A 41 -1.79 6.39 0.68
C GLY A 41 -3.27 6.10 0.47
N MET A 42 -4.03 7.09 0.02
CA MET A 42 -5.46 6.93 -0.25
C MET A 42 -5.76 7.39 -1.68
N ASP A 43 -6.00 6.42 -2.56
CA ASP A 43 -6.43 6.70 -3.93
C ASP A 43 -7.96 6.76 -3.96
N ILE A 44 -8.49 7.97 -4.11
CA ILE A 44 -9.93 8.19 -4.27
C ILE A 44 -10.27 8.00 -5.76
N ALA A 45 -10.34 6.75 -6.20
CA ALA A 45 -10.51 6.39 -7.61
C ALA A 45 -11.94 6.65 -8.14
N GLU A 46 -12.95 6.56 -7.27
CA GLU A 46 -14.35 6.76 -7.63
C GLU A 46 -15.07 7.51 -6.51
N MET A 47 -15.21 8.83 -6.64
CA MET A 47 -16.38 9.47 -6.03
C MET A 47 -17.58 9.17 -6.94
N PRO A 48 -18.75 8.78 -6.40
CA PRO A 48 -19.95 8.73 -7.22
C PRO A 48 -20.05 10.10 -7.91
N ARG A 49 -20.24 10.10 -9.24
CA ARG A 49 -20.59 11.33 -9.95
C ARG A 49 -21.97 11.74 -9.45
N ILE A 50 -22.01 12.40 -8.31
CA ILE A 50 -23.18 13.11 -7.87
C ILE A 50 -23.36 14.16 -8.98
N ASN A 51 -24.53 14.19 -9.63
CA ASN A 51 -24.88 15.19 -10.65
C ASN A 51 -25.00 16.62 -10.08
N VAL A 52 -24.38 16.84 -8.93
CA VAL A 52 -24.19 18.10 -8.24
C VAL A 52 -22.68 18.17 -8.09
N ALA A 53 -22.05 19.27 -8.50
CA ALA A 53 -20.64 19.52 -8.26
C ALA A 53 -20.38 19.61 -6.75
N VAL A 54 -20.36 18.45 -6.08
CA VAL A 54 -19.76 18.32 -4.76
C VAL A 54 -18.28 18.27 -5.07
N GLU A 55 -17.61 19.38 -4.81
CA GLU A 55 -16.16 19.43 -4.89
C GLU A 55 -15.63 18.31 -3.99
N TRP A 56 -14.68 17.52 -4.48
CA TRP A 56 -14.07 16.43 -3.71
C TRP A 56 -13.53 16.92 -2.35
N ALA A 57 -13.18 18.21 -2.28
CA ALA A 57 -12.80 18.92 -1.08
C ALA A 57 -13.89 18.87 0.01
N ASP A 58 -15.17 19.00 -0.35
CA ASP A 58 -16.29 18.96 0.58
C ASP A 58 -16.58 17.53 1.08
N SER A 59 -16.24 16.52 0.27
CA SER A 59 -16.40 15.11 0.64
C SER A 59 -15.24 14.56 1.48
N LEU A 60 -14.09 15.22 1.45
CA LEU A 60 -12.86 14.77 2.11
C LEU A 60 -13.02 14.56 3.63
N PRO A 61 -13.69 15.45 4.40
CA PRO A 61 -13.87 15.23 5.84
C PRO A 61 -14.67 13.96 6.17
N PHE A 62 -15.67 13.63 5.35
CA PHE A 62 -16.49 12.43 5.54
C PHE A 62 -15.70 11.17 5.22
N ALA A 63 -14.93 11.17 4.13
CA ALA A 63 -14.06 10.05 3.76
C ALA A 63 -12.98 9.82 4.83
N LEU A 64 -12.35 10.90 5.32
CA LEU A 64 -11.35 10.82 6.38
C LEU A 64 -11.95 10.28 7.69
N PHE A 65 -13.15 10.72 8.05
CA PHE A 65 -13.85 10.21 9.23
C PHE A 65 -14.15 8.71 9.12
N ALA A 66 -14.68 8.27 7.97
CA ALA A 66 -14.93 6.85 7.71
C ALA A 66 -13.64 6.03 7.78
N TYR A 67 -12.57 6.52 7.17
CA TYR A 67 -11.25 5.87 7.22
C TYR A 67 -10.73 5.74 8.66
N ASN A 68 -10.82 6.81 9.44
CA ASN A 68 -10.28 6.86 10.81
C ASN A 68 -11.08 6.03 11.84
N THR A 69 -12.32 5.67 11.53
CA THR A 69 -13.25 4.99 12.46
C THR A 69 -13.48 3.51 12.12
N VAL A 70 -13.06 3.06 10.93
CA VAL A 70 -13.22 1.67 10.49
C VAL A 70 -11.93 0.89 10.76
N PRO A 71 -12.00 -0.28 11.42
CA PRO A 71 -10.85 -1.16 11.57
C PRO A 71 -10.29 -1.58 10.22
N HIS A 72 -8.99 -1.40 10.03
CA HIS A 72 -8.34 -1.76 8.77
C HIS A 72 -7.94 -3.24 8.76
N GLU A 73 -8.15 -3.97 7.66
CA GLU A 73 -7.87 -5.42 7.59
C GLU A 73 -6.42 -5.78 7.97
N ALA A 74 -5.46 -4.95 7.55
CA ALA A 74 -4.05 -5.15 7.87
C ALA A 74 -3.68 -5.00 9.36
N THR A 75 -4.44 -4.21 10.12
CA THR A 75 -4.15 -3.91 11.54
C THR A 75 -5.19 -4.46 12.51
N ASN A 76 -6.38 -4.81 12.02
CA ASN A 76 -7.60 -5.11 12.79
C ASN A 76 -7.99 -4.04 13.82
N GLU A 77 -7.40 -2.85 13.72
CA GLU A 77 -7.61 -1.72 14.64
C GLU A 77 -7.89 -0.45 13.84
N THR A 78 -8.57 0.51 14.46
CA THR A 78 -8.89 1.78 13.79
C THR A 78 -7.65 2.67 13.72
N PRO A 79 -7.48 3.46 12.63
CA PRO A 79 -6.38 4.42 12.54
C PRO A 79 -6.38 5.45 13.67
N SER A 80 -7.55 5.93 14.07
CA SER A 80 -7.66 6.93 15.15
C SER A 80 -7.21 6.36 16.50
N PHE A 81 -7.57 5.11 16.82
CA PHE A 81 -7.11 4.48 18.05
C PHE A 81 -5.59 4.30 18.05
N LEU A 82 -5.00 3.85 16.95
CA LEU A 82 -3.55 3.65 16.86
C LEU A 82 -2.74 4.95 16.93
N LEU A 83 -3.29 6.06 16.44
CA LEU A 83 -2.61 7.37 16.42
C LEU A 83 -2.85 8.18 17.70
N HIS A 84 -4.07 8.13 18.26
CA HIS A 84 -4.51 9.02 19.33
C HIS A 84 -4.92 8.28 20.61
N GLY A 85 -4.95 6.95 20.60
CA GLY A 85 -5.44 6.12 21.71
C GLY A 85 -6.95 6.21 21.93
N VAL A 86 -7.68 6.88 21.03
CA VAL A 86 -9.10 7.16 21.18
C VAL A 86 -9.81 7.06 19.83
N ASP A 87 -10.95 6.37 19.83
CA ASP A 87 -11.88 6.38 18.71
C ASP A 87 -12.76 7.63 18.71
N PRO A 88 -13.05 8.23 17.53
CA PRO A 88 -13.95 9.36 17.42
C PRO A 88 -15.33 9.02 17.99
N PHE A 89 -15.82 9.95 18.82
CA PHE A 89 -17.12 9.82 19.44
C PHE A 89 -18.22 9.83 18.38
N THR A 90 -18.97 8.73 18.31
CA THR A 90 -20.18 8.62 17.48
C THR A 90 -21.38 8.61 18.40
N PRO A 91 -22.44 9.42 18.15
CA PRO A 91 -23.63 9.44 19.01
C PRO A 91 -24.25 8.05 19.27
N SER A 92 -24.05 7.12 18.33
CA SER A 92 -24.48 5.72 18.42
C SER A 92 -23.74 4.89 19.48
N LYS A 93 -22.56 5.33 19.94
CA LYS A 93 -21.73 4.62 20.93
C LYS A 93 -21.97 5.11 22.37
N ILE A 94 -22.92 6.01 22.59
CA ILE A 94 -23.29 6.48 23.92
C ILE A 94 -24.05 5.37 24.61
N ASP A 95 -23.36 4.65 25.49
CA ASP A 95 -23.97 3.77 26.45
C ASP A 95 -24.08 4.53 27.78
N PRO A 96 -25.28 5.01 28.17
CA PRO A 96 -25.46 5.77 29.40
C PRO A 96 -24.99 5.01 30.65
N GLU A 97 -24.98 3.67 30.59
CA GLU A 97 -24.55 2.82 31.70
C GLU A 97 -23.02 2.76 31.84
N LYS A 98 -22.27 3.07 30.77
CA LYS A 98 -20.79 3.07 30.77
C LYS A 98 -20.18 4.47 30.94
N ALA A 99 -21.00 5.47 31.22
CA ALA A 99 -20.50 6.80 31.50
C ALA A 99 -19.55 6.74 32.73
N PRO A 100 -18.31 7.27 32.62
CA PRO A 100 -17.39 7.24 33.74
C PRO A 100 -18.00 7.94 34.95
N THR A 101 -17.98 7.27 36.10
CA THR A 101 -18.49 7.84 37.35
C THR A 101 -17.67 9.06 37.75
N LYS A 102 -18.31 10.05 38.40
CA LYS A 102 -17.74 11.36 38.78
C LYS A 102 -16.57 11.30 39.78
N TYR A 103 -16.14 10.12 40.21
CA TYR A 103 -15.10 9.99 41.23
C TYR A 103 -13.71 10.30 40.68
N HIS A 104 -12.87 10.89 41.53
CA HIS A 104 -11.50 11.28 41.23
C HIS A 104 -10.68 10.06 40.82
N VAL A 105 -10.56 9.82 39.52
CA VAL A 105 -9.48 9.03 38.96
C VAL A 105 -8.23 9.90 39.08
N ASP A 106 -7.16 9.38 39.67
CA ASP A 106 -5.85 10.04 39.55
C ASP A 106 -5.55 10.14 38.05
N ILE A 107 -5.55 11.38 37.56
CA ILE A 107 -5.45 11.67 36.14
C ILE A 107 -4.13 11.13 35.58
N ASP A 108 -3.07 11.13 36.39
CA ASP A 108 -1.76 10.68 35.95
C ASP A 108 -1.68 9.14 35.91
N GLU A 109 -2.32 8.45 36.84
CA GLU A 109 -2.48 6.98 36.79
C GLU A 109 -3.30 6.56 35.55
N TYR A 110 -4.41 7.25 35.27
CA TYR A 110 -5.23 6.99 34.09
C TYR A 110 -4.46 7.23 32.78
N LYS A 111 -3.74 8.35 32.67
CA LYS A 111 -2.89 8.62 31.51
C LYS A 111 -1.85 7.53 31.32
N HIS A 112 -1.23 7.07 32.40
CA HIS A 112 -0.23 6.00 32.34
C HIS A 112 -0.84 4.72 31.78
N GLN A 113 -2.00 4.30 32.31
CA GLN A 113 -2.71 3.11 31.84
C GLN A 113 -3.14 3.22 30.37
N VAL A 114 -3.62 4.39 29.93
CA VAL A 114 -3.98 4.62 28.51
C VAL A 114 -2.76 4.51 27.61
N LEU A 115 -1.63 5.12 28.00
CA LEU A 115 -0.39 5.04 27.23
C LEU A 115 0.16 3.62 27.16
N GLU A 116 0.13 2.89 28.28
CA GLU A 116 0.57 1.48 28.32
C GLU A 116 -0.26 0.63 27.36
N ASN A 117 -1.59 0.75 27.42
CA ASN A 117 -2.50 0.05 26.52
C ASN A 117 -2.26 0.43 25.05
N LEU A 118 -2.03 1.71 24.76
CA LEU A 118 -1.74 2.17 23.41
C LEU A 118 -0.42 1.58 22.89
N TYR A 119 0.64 1.59 23.70
CA TYR A 119 1.92 1.01 23.32
C TYR A 119 1.82 -0.50 23.09
N ALA A 120 1.06 -1.21 23.93
CA ALA A 120 0.79 -2.63 23.74
C ALA A 120 0.06 -2.89 22.42
N ALA A 121 -0.99 -2.11 22.11
CA ALA A 121 -1.74 -2.22 20.86
C ALA A 121 -0.85 -1.93 19.64
N GLN A 122 -0.05 -0.85 19.68
CA GLN A 122 0.87 -0.51 18.61
C GLN A 122 1.94 -1.59 18.41
N ALA A 123 2.47 -2.19 19.49
CA ALA A 123 3.44 -3.28 19.41
C ALA A 123 2.83 -4.51 18.71
N PHE A 124 1.62 -4.90 19.12
CA PHE A 124 0.89 -6.00 18.49
C PHE A 124 0.63 -5.76 16.99
N VAL A 125 0.24 -4.54 16.63
CA VAL A 125 0.01 -4.17 15.22
C VAL A 125 1.30 -4.19 14.41
N ARG A 126 2.46 -3.84 14.98
CA ARG A 126 3.75 -3.94 14.26
C ARG A 126 4.01 -5.39 13.81
N ASP A 127 3.83 -6.36 14.70
CA ASP A 127 4.04 -7.78 14.40
C ASP A 127 2.99 -8.32 13.41
N THR A 128 1.75 -7.83 13.49
CA THR A 128 0.70 -8.18 12.54
C THR A 128 1.01 -7.64 11.14
N LEU A 129 1.51 -6.40 11.06
CA LEU A 129 1.87 -5.74 9.80
C LEU A 129 3.07 -6.40 9.12
N THR A 130 4.07 -6.88 9.85
CA THR A 130 5.19 -7.61 9.24
C THR A 130 4.70 -8.88 8.55
N ASN A 131 3.85 -9.67 9.22
CA ASN A 131 3.27 -10.88 8.66
C ASN A 131 2.37 -10.57 7.45
N TYR A 132 1.52 -9.55 7.56
CA TYR A 132 0.64 -9.12 6.47
C TYR A 132 1.44 -8.68 5.23
N ARG A 133 2.53 -7.91 5.43
CA ARG A 133 3.43 -7.49 4.35
C ARG A 133 4.08 -8.66 3.63
N GLU A 134 4.59 -9.64 4.37
CA GLU A 134 5.19 -10.84 3.78
C GLU A 134 4.17 -11.64 2.98
N GLN A 135 2.96 -11.81 3.50
CA GLN A 135 1.89 -12.52 2.80
C GLN A 135 1.52 -11.80 1.49
N MET A 136 1.28 -10.48 1.55
CA MET A 136 0.98 -9.67 0.38
C MET A 136 2.10 -9.72 -0.67
N GLN A 137 3.36 -9.71 -0.23
CA GLN A 137 4.50 -9.87 -1.13
C GLN A 137 4.51 -11.23 -1.82
N LYS A 138 4.31 -12.32 -1.06
CA LYS A 138 4.26 -13.70 -1.59
C LYS A 138 3.13 -13.85 -2.60
N GLU A 139 1.92 -13.38 -2.27
CA GLU A 139 0.75 -13.46 -3.14
C GLU A 139 0.91 -12.63 -4.42
N TYR A 140 1.41 -11.39 -4.31
CA TYR A 140 1.70 -10.56 -5.46
C TYR A 140 2.72 -11.23 -6.37
N ASN A 141 3.85 -11.68 -5.82
CA ASN A 141 4.94 -12.29 -6.58
C ASN A 141 4.48 -13.58 -7.29
N ALA A 142 3.68 -14.41 -6.61
CA ALA A 142 3.09 -15.61 -7.21
C ALA A 142 2.12 -15.26 -8.35
N ARG A 143 1.18 -14.33 -8.12
CA ARG A 143 0.18 -13.89 -9.11
C ARG A 143 0.83 -13.24 -10.33
N LYS A 144 1.89 -12.46 -10.12
CA LYS A 144 2.62 -11.77 -11.18
C LYS A 144 3.72 -12.62 -11.83
N ARG A 145 3.95 -13.84 -11.33
CA ARG A 145 5.02 -14.75 -11.79
C ARG A 145 6.36 -14.02 -11.83
N THR A 146 6.60 -13.22 -10.81
CA THR A 146 7.83 -12.44 -10.64
C THR A 146 9.02 -13.39 -10.70
N ARG A 147 10.04 -13.01 -11.47
CA ARG A 147 11.32 -13.68 -11.50
C ARG A 147 12.33 -12.88 -10.70
N GLU A 148 13.01 -13.56 -9.80
CA GLU A 148 14.15 -12.99 -9.11
C GLU A 148 15.29 -12.84 -10.13
N THR A 149 15.43 -11.64 -10.68
CA THR A 149 16.45 -11.32 -11.68
C THR A 149 17.43 -10.33 -11.08
N THR A 150 18.68 -10.74 -10.94
CA THR A 150 19.76 -9.84 -10.51
C THR A 150 20.21 -9.02 -11.72
N ILE A 151 19.70 -7.81 -11.84
CA ILE A 151 20.13 -6.85 -12.87
C ILE A 151 21.52 -6.33 -12.48
N ARG A 152 22.49 -6.42 -13.38
CA ARG A 152 23.84 -5.87 -13.21
C ARG A 152 24.02 -4.62 -14.07
N VAL A 153 24.93 -3.75 -13.63
CA VAL A 153 25.30 -2.57 -14.43
C VAL A 153 25.89 -3.05 -15.76
N GLY A 154 25.28 -2.62 -16.87
CA GLY A 154 25.62 -3.05 -18.23
C GLY A 154 24.60 -3.97 -18.91
N ASP A 155 23.61 -4.47 -18.17
CA ASP A 155 22.53 -5.29 -18.74
C ASP A 155 21.57 -4.43 -19.58
N LEU A 156 21.08 -5.01 -20.69
CA LEU A 156 20.06 -4.39 -21.54
C LEU A 156 18.67 -4.59 -20.92
N VAL A 157 18.01 -3.49 -20.54
CA VAL A 157 16.65 -3.51 -19.98
C VAL A 157 15.64 -2.87 -20.93
N TYR A 158 14.40 -3.37 -20.91
CA TYR A 158 13.31 -2.73 -21.62
C TYR A 158 12.78 -1.54 -20.81
N VAL A 159 12.58 -0.41 -21.47
CA VAL A 159 11.95 0.78 -20.88
C VAL A 159 10.50 0.84 -21.35
N GLU A 160 9.57 0.83 -20.42
CA GLU A 160 8.15 1.08 -20.73
C GLU A 160 7.97 2.58 -20.98
N LEU A 161 7.59 2.94 -22.21
CA LEU A 161 7.33 4.33 -22.58
C LEU A 161 5.86 4.67 -22.30
N PRO A 162 5.57 5.77 -21.59
CA PRO A 162 4.18 6.20 -21.40
C PRO A 162 3.50 6.46 -22.76
N ASN A 163 2.21 6.12 -22.83
CA ASN A 163 1.39 6.13 -24.06
C ASN A 163 1.47 7.43 -24.88
N GLU A 164 1.73 8.57 -24.25
CA GLU A 164 1.87 9.88 -24.90
C GLU A 164 3.07 9.97 -25.85
N ARG A 165 4.16 9.25 -25.56
CA ARG A 165 5.41 9.23 -26.35
C ARG A 165 5.52 8.03 -27.29
N ALA A 166 4.59 7.08 -27.18
CA ALA A 166 4.59 5.82 -27.92
C ALA A 166 4.23 5.96 -29.42
N LYS A 167 3.62 7.08 -29.83
CA LYS A 167 3.12 7.28 -31.21
C LYS A 167 4.21 7.23 -32.30
N ASN A 168 5.47 7.51 -31.95
CA ASN A 168 6.61 7.50 -32.88
C ASN A 168 7.60 6.36 -32.61
N ALA A 169 7.31 5.47 -31.67
CA ALA A 169 8.18 4.35 -31.32
C ALA A 169 7.81 3.08 -32.13
N LEU A 170 8.81 2.22 -32.37
CA LEU A 170 8.61 0.90 -32.97
C LEU A 170 7.45 0.17 -32.27
N SER A 171 6.58 -0.49 -33.03
CA SER A 171 5.27 -1.01 -32.60
C SER A 171 5.25 -1.96 -31.39
N LYS A 172 6.42 -2.38 -30.89
CA LYS A 172 6.60 -3.23 -29.70
C LYS A 172 7.00 -2.47 -28.43
N LEU A 173 7.38 -1.20 -28.54
CA LEU A 173 7.71 -0.31 -27.42
C LEU A 173 6.52 0.56 -26.97
N ALA A 174 5.41 0.52 -27.72
CA ALA A 174 4.15 1.11 -27.31
C ALA A 174 3.46 0.19 -26.31
N SER A 175 3.18 0.67 -25.10
CA SER A 175 2.33 -0.05 -24.15
C SER A 175 0.95 -0.29 -24.76
N ARG A 176 0.45 -1.52 -24.64
CA ARG A 176 -0.94 -1.87 -24.97
C ARG A 176 -1.85 -1.51 -23.81
#